data_AF-A0A431VS11-F1
#
_entry.id   AF-A0A431VS11-F1
#
_cell.length_a   1.000
_cell.length_b   1.000
_cell.length_c   1.000
_cell.angle_alpha   90.00
_cell.angle_beta   90.00
_cell.angle_gamma   90.00
#
_symmetry.space_group_name_H-M   'P 1'
#
loop_
_entity.id
_entity.type
_entity.pdbx_description
1 polymer ?
#
loop_
_entity_poly.entity_id
_entity_poly.type
_entity_poly.pdbx_seq_one_letter_code
_entity_poly.pdbx_strand_id
1 'polypeptide(L)'
;MNWALVFTPLLGVGLWRASQRDDASLLARGSAVAAACLVSAVVAAGSLEQTLTLGLTHPVILATLALWGYFGGTLLYVKTMIRERGSARYQAWSLGFHLLVLAAASWTATQGTLGWNLPVFFGLAAFRAALMPQLERLRGKRTTPRQVGLLEFALSVLLLWVLPGATAG
;
A
#
# COMPACT_ATOMS: atom_id res chain seq x y z
N MET A 1 21.72 2.77 -15.44
CA MET A 1 20.95 3.79 -16.19
C MET A 1 19.61 3.25 -16.73
N ASN A 2 18.82 2.52 -15.92
CA ASN A 2 17.66 1.75 -16.41
C ASN A 2 16.32 2.06 -15.67
N TRP A 3 16.38 2.76 -14.53
CA TRP A 3 15.17 3.14 -13.77
C TRP A 3 14.30 4.17 -14.49
N ALA A 4 14.88 4.97 -15.40
CA ALA A 4 14.13 5.92 -16.22
C ALA A 4 13.00 5.23 -16.99
N LEU A 5 13.18 4.00 -17.48
CA LEU A 5 12.13 3.26 -18.19
C LEU A 5 10.91 2.93 -17.32
N VAL A 6 11.11 2.72 -16.00
CA VAL A 6 10.02 2.43 -15.07
C VAL A 6 9.37 3.71 -14.55
N PHE A 7 10.17 4.73 -14.23
CA PHE A 7 9.65 6.00 -13.70
C PHE A 7 8.99 6.86 -14.78
N THR A 8 9.41 6.78 -16.05
CA THR A 8 8.80 7.55 -17.15
C THR A 8 7.31 7.30 -17.29
N PRO A 9 6.80 6.05 -17.42
CA PRO A 9 5.37 5.83 -17.50
C PRO A 9 4.64 6.20 -16.20
N LEU A 10 5.25 5.99 -15.02
CA LEU A 10 4.63 6.34 -13.74
C LEU A 10 4.44 7.86 -13.61
N LEU A 11 5.47 8.64 -13.91
CA LEU A 11 5.41 10.11 -13.91
C LEU A 11 4.54 10.63 -15.06
N GLY A 12 4.62 9.98 -16.22
CA GLY A 12 3.84 10.32 -17.41
C GLY A 12 2.34 10.20 -17.17
N VAL A 13 1.88 9.14 -16.48
CA VAL A 13 0.46 8.99 -16.08
C VAL A 13 0.03 10.13 -15.16
N GLY A 14 0.88 10.52 -14.20
CA GLY A 14 0.62 11.66 -13.33
C GLY A 14 0.48 12.96 -14.12
N LEU A 15 1.44 13.27 -14.99
CA LEU A 15 1.43 14.49 -15.82
C LEU A 15 0.25 14.52 -16.81
N TRP A 16 -0.08 13.39 -17.43
CA TRP A 16 -1.22 13.27 -18.34
C TRP A 16 -2.58 13.42 -17.63
N ARG A 17 -2.69 12.94 -16.39
CA ARG A 17 -3.90 13.18 -15.58
C ARG A 17 -3.96 14.62 -15.08
N ALA A 18 -2.81 15.23 -14.79
CA ALA A 18 -2.72 16.64 -14.40
C ALA A 18 -3.10 17.59 -15.54
N SER A 19 -2.69 17.30 -16.78
CA SER A 19 -3.13 18.07 -17.93
C SER A 19 -4.65 17.98 -18.16
N GLN A 20 -5.29 16.91 -17.70
CA GLN A 20 -6.75 16.73 -17.70
C GLN A 20 -7.45 17.30 -16.45
N ARG A 21 -6.72 17.95 -15.53
CA ARG A 21 -7.22 18.43 -14.23
C ARG A 21 -7.85 17.34 -13.35
N ASP A 22 -7.37 16.10 -13.49
CA ASP A 22 -7.83 14.90 -12.76
C ASP A 22 -6.71 14.30 -11.88
N ASP A 23 -6.03 15.18 -11.14
CA ASP A 23 -4.95 14.85 -10.21
C ASP A 23 -5.38 13.87 -9.12
N ALA A 24 -6.70 13.81 -8.85
CA ALA A 24 -7.26 13.04 -7.77
C ALA A 24 -7.68 11.61 -8.17
N SER A 25 -7.52 11.22 -9.43
CA SER A 25 -7.84 9.87 -9.90
C SER A 25 -7.01 8.80 -9.19
N LEU A 26 -7.57 7.58 -9.13
CA LEU A 26 -6.85 6.42 -8.61
C LEU A 26 -5.58 6.12 -9.40
N LEU A 27 -5.61 6.37 -10.71
CA LEU A 27 -4.46 6.12 -11.59
C LEU A 27 -3.32 7.12 -11.33
N ALA A 28 -3.64 8.41 -11.17
CA ALA A 28 -2.63 9.43 -10.84
C ALA A 28 -2.03 9.18 -9.44
N ARG A 29 -2.88 8.96 -8.43
CA ARG A 29 -2.40 8.70 -7.06
C ARG A 29 -1.67 7.36 -6.95
N GLY A 30 -2.18 6.32 -7.63
CA GLY A 30 -1.59 4.99 -7.66
C GLY A 30 -0.21 4.98 -8.29
N SER A 31 -0.02 5.67 -9.43
CA SER A 31 1.29 5.80 -10.08
C SER A 31 2.30 6.53 -9.21
N ALA A 32 1.90 7.63 -8.56
CA ALA A 32 2.76 8.35 -7.62
C ALA A 32 3.16 7.48 -6.41
N VAL A 33 2.21 6.75 -5.82
CA VAL A 33 2.50 5.82 -4.70
C VAL A 33 3.42 4.69 -5.15
N ALA A 34 3.21 4.12 -6.34
CA ALA A 34 4.06 3.07 -6.89
C ALA A 34 5.50 3.58 -7.07
N ALA A 35 5.64 4.77 -7.67
CA ALA A 35 6.94 5.43 -7.84
C ALA A 35 7.63 5.67 -6.48
N ALA A 36 6.90 6.16 -5.49
CA ALA A 36 7.43 6.40 -4.14
C ALA A 36 7.88 5.09 -3.46
N CYS A 37 7.10 4.01 -3.56
CA CYS A 37 7.47 2.71 -3.00
C CYS A 37 8.72 2.15 -3.69
N LEU A 38 8.86 2.32 -5.00
CA LEU A 38 10.03 1.83 -5.75
C LEU A 38 11.34 2.50 -5.34
N VAL A 39 11.31 3.69 -4.73
CA VAL A 39 12.54 4.40 -4.28
C VAL A 39 13.38 3.52 -3.35
N SER A 40 12.78 2.68 -2.49
CA SER A 40 13.56 1.76 -1.64
C SER A 40 14.42 0.78 -2.45
N ALA A 41 13.88 0.24 -3.54
CA ALA A 41 14.63 -0.62 -4.45
C ALA A 41 15.70 0.16 -5.23
N VAL A 42 15.39 1.40 -5.66
CA VAL A 42 16.37 2.26 -6.35
C VAL A 42 17.59 2.53 -5.48
N VAL A 43 17.37 2.93 -4.22
CA VAL A 43 18.44 3.26 -3.28
C VAL A 43 19.33 2.05 -2.98
N ALA A 44 18.74 0.87 -2.90
CA ALA A 44 19.47 -0.34 -2.53
C ALA A 44 20.26 -0.99 -3.67
N ALA A 45 19.75 -0.90 -4.91
CA ALA A 45 20.31 -1.66 -6.02
C ALA A 45 20.83 -0.80 -7.18
N GLY A 46 20.74 0.54 -7.15
CA GLY A 46 21.37 1.46 -8.11
C GLY A 46 20.93 1.36 -9.59
N SER A 47 20.37 0.22 -10.02
CA SER A 47 19.92 -0.09 -11.36
C SER A 47 18.79 -1.14 -11.34
N LEU A 48 17.94 -1.10 -12.37
CA LEU A 48 16.83 -2.04 -12.52
C LEU A 48 17.32 -3.48 -12.69
N GLU A 49 18.38 -3.69 -13.49
CA GLU A 49 18.95 -5.02 -13.73
C GLU A 49 19.43 -5.66 -12.44
N GLN A 50 20.22 -4.95 -11.65
CA GLN A 50 20.67 -5.42 -10.34
C GLN A 50 19.47 -5.72 -9.42
N THR A 51 18.42 -4.88 -9.46
CA THR A 51 17.20 -5.12 -8.67
C THR A 51 16.50 -6.43 -9.06
N LEU A 52 16.41 -6.71 -10.36
CA LEU A 52 15.79 -7.94 -10.87
C LEU A 52 16.60 -9.18 -10.49
N THR A 53 17.92 -9.07 -10.34
CA THR A 53 18.78 -10.18 -9.89
C THR A 53 18.67 -10.49 -8.40
N LEU A 54 18.17 -9.57 -7.56
CA LEU A 54 18.06 -9.78 -6.12
C LEU A 54 17.08 -10.91 -5.75
N GLY A 55 16.10 -11.21 -6.61
CA GLY A 55 15.05 -12.19 -6.35
C GLY A 55 13.94 -11.67 -5.42
N LEU A 56 12.78 -12.32 -5.47
CA LEU A 56 11.56 -11.84 -4.78
C LEU A 56 11.64 -11.92 -3.25
N THR A 57 12.51 -12.76 -2.72
CA THR A 57 12.69 -12.97 -1.28
C THR A 57 13.72 -12.04 -0.66
N HIS A 58 14.41 -11.22 -1.46
CA HIS A 58 15.41 -10.28 -0.94
C HIS A 58 14.74 -9.24 -0.02
N PRO A 59 15.34 -8.91 1.14
CA PRO A 59 14.77 -7.97 2.12
C PRO A 59 14.24 -6.67 1.53
N VAL A 60 15.00 -6.07 0.60
CA VAL A 60 14.61 -4.80 -0.01
C VAL A 60 13.44 -4.92 -0.99
N ILE A 61 13.31 -6.07 -1.66
CA ILE A 61 12.18 -6.35 -2.55
C ILE A 61 10.93 -6.58 -1.71
N LEU A 62 11.06 -7.38 -0.65
CA LEU A 62 9.98 -7.60 0.31
C LEU A 62 9.53 -6.29 0.99
N ALA A 63 10.47 -5.43 1.38
CA ALA A 63 10.16 -4.11 1.93
C ALA A 63 9.42 -3.22 0.92
N THR A 64 9.89 -3.19 -0.34
CA THR A 64 9.26 -2.44 -1.44
C THR A 64 7.83 -2.93 -1.68
N LEU A 65 7.62 -4.25 -1.71
CA LEU A 65 6.31 -4.88 -1.87
C LEU A 65 5.40 -4.63 -0.67
N ALA A 66 5.94 -4.61 0.55
CA ALA A 66 5.20 -4.30 1.77
C ALA A 66 4.72 -2.84 1.79
N LEU A 67 5.59 -1.91 1.40
CA LEU A 67 5.23 -0.49 1.23
C LEU A 67 4.10 -0.34 0.22
N TRP A 68 4.22 -1.00 -0.95
CA TRP A 68 3.16 -0.99 -1.96
C TRP A 68 1.86 -1.63 -1.45
N GLY A 69 1.96 -2.78 -0.78
CA GLY A 69 0.83 -3.49 -0.19
C GLY A 69 0.09 -2.65 0.84
N TYR A 70 0.78 -1.84 1.62
CA TYR A 70 0.15 -0.92 2.56
C TYR A 70 -0.43 0.32 1.85
N PHE A 71 0.41 1.12 1.20
CA PHE A 71 -0.03 2.41 0.65
C PHE A 71 -1.00 2.24 -0.52
N GLY A 72 -0.80 1.23 -1.38
CA GLY A 72 -1.74 0.89 -2.45
C GLY A 72 -3.10 0.46 -1.89
N GLY A 73 -3.11 -0.33 -0.81
CA GLY A 73 -4.35 -0.69 -0.10
C GLY A 73 -5.05 0.51 0.51
N THR A 74 -4.29 1.44 1.09
CA THR A 74 -4.82 2.70 1.65
C THR A 74 -5.51 3.55 0.58
N LEU A 75 -5.09 3.54 -0.69
CA LEU A 75 -5.82 4.25 -1.77
C LEU A 75 -7.26 3.74 -1.92
N LEU A 76 -7.45 2.42 -1.91
CA LEU A 76 -8.77 1.79 -2.00
C LEU A 76 -9.60 2.03 -0.73
N TYR A 77 -8.96 1.91 0.44
CA TYR A 77 -9.60 2.16 1.72
C TYR A 77 -10.09 3.60 1.85
N VAL A 78 -9.24 4.58 1.58
CA VAL A 78 -9.58 6.00 1.69
C VAL A 78 -10.70 6.35 0.71
N LYS A 79 -10.69 5.79 -0.50
CA LYS A 79 -11.84 5.95 -1.40
C LYS A 79 -13.11 5.35 -0.83
N THR A 80 -13.07 4.12 -0.32
CA THR A 80 -14.20 3.46 0.35
C THR A 80 -14.74 4.32 1.49
N MET A 81 -13.85 4.92 2.28
CA MET A 81 -14.20 5.71 3.44
C MET A 81 -14.54 7.16 3.14
N ILE A 82 -14.27 7.73 1.96
CA ILE A 82 -14.50 9.18 1.71
C ILE A 82 -15.36 9.43 0.49
N ARG A 83 -14.92 8.97 -0.68
CA ARG A 83 -15.55 9.31 -1.98
C ARG A 83 -16.60 8.30 -2.42
N GLU A 84 -16.40 7.03 -2.07
CA GLU A 84 -17.18 5.87 -2.55
C GLU A 84 -17.93 5.21 -1.37
N ARG A 85 -18.32 6.02 -0.37
CA ARG A 85 -18.95 5.55 0.86
C ARG A 85 -20.23 4.77 0.55
N GLY A 86 -20.41 3.65 1.24
CA GLY A 86 -21.57 2.78 1.06
C GLY A 86 -21.51 1.89 -0.20
N SER A 87 -20.54 2.10 -1.10
CA SER A 87 -20.37 1.26 -2.28
C SER A 87 -19.88 -0.14 -1.90
N ALA A 88 -20.74 -1.14 -2.07
CA ALA A 88 -20.38 -2.54 -1.83
C ALA A 88 -19.18 -2.99 -2.68
N ARG A 89 -19.09 -2.49 -3.92
CA ARG A 89 -17.99 -2.77 -4.84
C ARG A 89 -16.65 -2.27 -4.30
N TYR A 90 -16.57 -1.00 -3.89
CA TYR A 90 -15.31 -0.47 -3.34
C TYR A 90 -14.94 -1.09 -2.00
N GLN A 91 -15.93 -1.42 -1.17
CA GLN A 91 -15.67 -2.17 0.06
C GLN A 91 -15.09 -3.56 -0.23
N ALA A 92 -15.65 -4.29 -1.20
CA ALA A 92 -15.15 -5.60 -1.61
C ALA A 92 -13.73 -5.50 -2.20
N TRP A 93 -13.47 -4.50 -3.05
CA TRP A 93 -12.13 -4.26 -3.60
C TRP A 93 -11.10 -3.90 -2.53
N SER A 94 -11.46 -3.00 -1.62
CA SER A 94 -10.58 -2.61 -0.51
C SER A 94 -10.30 -3.83 0.38
N LEU A 95 -11.34 -4.51 0.86
CA LEU A 95 -11.16 -5.65 1.76
C LEU A 95 -10.41 -6.80 1.08
N GLY A 96 -10.79 -7.16 -0.14
CA GLY A 96 -10.15 -8.21 -0.92
C GLY A 96 -8.65 -7.94 -1.14
N PHE A 97 -8.28 -6.70 -1.45
CA PHE A 97 -6.87 -6.31 -1.57
C PHE A 97 -6.11 -6.50 -0.25
N HIS A 98 -6.66 -6.02 0.87
CA HIS A 98 -5.98 -6.14 2.17
C HIS A 98 -5.87 -7.60 2.62
N LEU A 99 -6.89 -8.43 2.37
CA LEU A 99 -6.87 -9.86 2.67
C LEU A 99 -5.85 -10.60 1.80
N LEU A 100 -5.72 -10.23 0.51
CA LEU A 100 -4.71 -10.80 -0.38
C LEU A 100 -3.29 -10.48 0.10
N VAL A 101 -3.03 -9.23 0.49
CA VAL A 101 -1.71 -8.82 1.01
C VAL A 101 -1.44 -9.51 2.36
N LEU A 102 -2.43 -9.61 3.25
CA LEU A 102 -2.32 -10.37 4.49
C LEU A 102 -2.00 -11.85 4.24
N ALA A 103 -2.69 -12.49 3.29
CA ALA A 103 -2.45 -13.88 2.95
C ALA A 103 -1.04 -14.09 2.40
N ALA A 104 -0.58 -13.21 1.49
CA ALA A 104 0.78 -13.25 0.95
C ALA A 104 1.85 -13.05 2.04
N ALA A 105 1.66 -12.07 2.94
CA ALA A 105 2.57 -11.84 4.07
C ALA A 105 2.59 -13.03 5.03
N SER A 106 1.42 -13.60 5.33
CA SER A 106 1.32 -14.76 6.23
C SER A 106 2.00 -15.98 5.64
N TRP A 107 1.77 -16.25 4.35
CA TRP A 107 2.43 -17.34 3.62
C TRP A 107 3.95 -17.17 3.60
N THR A 108 4.45 -15.98 3.31
CA THR A 108 5.90 -15.71 3.31
C THR A 108 6.51 -15.81 4.70
N ALA A 109 5.76 -15.49 5.75
CA ALA A 109 6.19 -15.70 7.14
C ALA A 109 6.24 -17.17 7.54
N THR A 110 5.31 -18.03 7.06
CA THR A 110 5.40 -19.48 7.32
C THR A 110 6.60 -20.14 6.66
N GLN A 111 7.14 -19.55 5.59
CA GLN A 111 8.39 -19.97 4.95
C GLN A 111 9.65 -19.43 5.65
N GLY A 112 9.50 -18.65 6.73
CA GLY A 112 10.61 -18.04 7.48
C GLY A 112 11.28 -16.86 6.78
N THR A 113 10.80 -16.42 5.62
CA THR A 113 11.37 -15.30 4.86
C THR A 113 10.95 -13.93 5.42
N LEU A 114 9.82 -13.88 6.15
CA LEU A 114 9.33 -12.66 6.81
C LEU A 114 9.06 -12.92 8.29
N GLY A 115 9.36 -11.93 9.12
CA GLY A 115 8.92 -11.93 10.51
C GLY A 115 7.40 -11.77 10.64
N TRP A 116 6.80 -12.42 11.64
CA TRP A 116 5.35 -12.36 11.92
C TRP A 116 4.81 -10.96 12.19
N ASN A 117 5.68 -10.00 12.50
CA ASN A 117 5.33 -8.59 12.71
C ASN A 117 4.56 -8.00 11.51
N LEU A 118 4.94 -8.39 10.28
CA LEU A 118 4.34 -7.84 9.06
C LEU A 118 2.95 -8.44 8.75
N PRO A 119 2.73 -9.77 8.82
CA PRO A 119 1.38 -10.33 8.85
C PRO A 119 0.47 -9.72 9.91
N VAL A 120 0.97 -9.50 11.14
CA VAL A 120 0.18 -8.87 12.21
C VAL A 120 -0.22 -7.45 11.82
N PHE A 121 0.71 -6.66 11.27
CA PHE A 121 0.41 -5.32 10.76
C PHE A 121 -0.65 -5.34 9.63
N PHE A 122 -0.51 -6.24 8.66
CA PHE A 122 -1.51 -6.38 7.59
C PHE A 122 -2.86 -6.90 8.10
N GLY A 123 -2.85 -7.70 9.17
CA GLY A 123 -4.05 -8.13 9.89
C GLY A 123 -4.79 -6.93 10.47
N LEU A 124 -4.07 -6.03 11.12
CA LEU A 124 -4.62 -4.76 11.60
C LEU A 124 -5.18 -3.89 10.46
N ALA A 125 -4.46 -3.81 9.33
CA ALA A 125 -4.91 -3.05 8.17
C ALA A 125 -6.18 -3.65 7.54
N ALA A 126 -6.26 -4.98 7.39
CA ALA A 126 -7.43 -5.69 6.88
C ALA A 126 -8.62 -5.57 7.85
N PHE A 127 -8.37 -5.72 9.16
CA PHE A 127 -9.37 -5.53 10.20
C PHE A 127 -9.96 -4.12 10.14
N ARG A 128 -9.11 -3.09 10.05
CA ARG A 128 -9.54 -1.69 9.87
C ARG A 128 -10.36 -1.50 8.60
N ALA A 129 -9.93 -2.08 7.48
CA ALA A 129 -10.63 -1.98 6.20
C ALA A 129 -12.02 -2.64 6.24
N ALA A 130 -12.20 -3.70 7.04
CA ALA A 130 -13.50 -4.33 7.27
C ALA A 130 -14.35 -3.56 8.29
N LEU A 131 -13.78 -3.24 9.46
CA LEU A 131 -14.52 -2.73 10.61
C LEU A 131 -15.02 -1.29 10.41
N MET A 132 -14.17 -0.40 9.90
CA MET A 132 -14.49 1.03 9.83
C MET A 132 -15.75 1.34 9.00
N PRO A 133 -15.92 0.79 7.78
CA PRO A 133 -17.16 0.97 7.02
C PRO A 133 -18.40 0.44 7.74
N GLN A 134 -18.28 -0.69 8.46
CA GLN A 134 -19.39 -1.28 9.20
C GLN A 134 -19.75 -0.44 10.43
N LEU A 135 -18.74 0.09 11.12
CA LEU A 135 -18.94 0.96 12.27
C LEU A 135 -19.67 2.25 11.88
N GLU A 136 -19.37 2.83 10.71
CA GLU A 136 -20.14 3.97 10.18
C GLU A 136 -21.61 3.62 9.94
N ARG A 137 -21.87 2.45 9.37
CA ARG A 137 -23.24 1.95 9.12
C ARG A 137 -24.01 1.74 10.42
N LEU A 138 -23.39 1.07 11.39
CA LEU A 138 -24.00 0.75 12.69
C LEU A 138 -24.25 2.01 13.52
N ARG A 139 -23.32 2.97 13.52
CA ARG A 139 -23.45 4.21 14.30
C ARG A 139 -24.32 5.27 13.61
N GLY A 140 -24.61 5.10 12.31
CA GLY A 140 -25.22 6.15 11.48
C GLY A 140 -24.39 7.43 11.37
N LYS A 141 -23.12 7.41 11.81
CA LYS A 141 -22.23 8.57 11.87
C LYS A 141 -21.01 8.35 10.98
N ARG A 142 -20.73 9.33 10.13
CA ARG A 142 -19.60 9.31 9.19
C ARG A 142 -18.31 9.65 9.91
N THR A 143 -17.26 8.87 9.67
CA THR A 143 -15.88 9.19 10.05
C THR A 143 -15.39 10.31 9.17
N THR A 144 -14.85 11.36 9.77
CA THR A 144 -14.36 12.53 9.03
C THR A 144 -13.07 12.21 8.26
N PRO A 145 -12.77 12.92 7.14
CA PRO A 145 -11.49 12.79 6.45
C PRO A 145 -10.28 12.98 7.36
N ARG A 146 -10.37 13.87 8.36
CA ARG A 146 -9.30 14.10 9.34
C ARG A 146 -9.03 12.87 10.20
N GLN A 147 -10.09 12.20 10.68
CA GLN A 147 -9.95 10.98 11.48
C GLN A 147 -9.35 9.84 10.67
N VAL A 148 -9.82 9.66 9.42
CA VAL A 148 -9.26 8.69 8.48
C VAL A 148 -7.76 8.98 8.26
N GLY A 149 -7.42 10.23 7.95
CA GLY A 149 -6.03 10.64 7.71
C GLY A 149 -5.12 10.46 8.93
N LEU A 150 -5.60 10.78 10.14
CA LEU A 150 -4.82 10.59 11.37
C LEU A 150 -4.54 9.11 11.66
N LEU A 151 -5.53 8.23 11.43
CA LEU A 151 -5.37 6.79 11.57
C LEU A 151 -4.36 6.24 10.55
N GLU A 152 -4.47 6.63 9.28
CA GLU A 152 -3.50 6.22 8.25
C GLU A 152 -2.10 6.76 8.54
N PHE A 153 -1.98 7.98 9.07
CA PHE A 153 -0.70 8.51 9.51
C PHE A 153 -0.09 7.67 10.64
N ALA A 154 -0.88 7.33 11.67
CA ALA A 154 -0.43 6.49 12.77
C ALA A 154 0.01 5.10 12.28
N LEU A 155 -0.73 4.50 11.34
CA LEU A 155 -0.35 3.22 10.73
C LEU A 155 0.89 3.32 9.85
N SER A 156 1.09 4.44 9.15
CA SER A 156 2.32 4.70 8.38
C SER A 156 3.54 4.77 9.29
N VAL A 157 3.41 5.45 10.44
CA VAL A 157 4.46 5.50 11.48
C VAL A 157 4.70 4.12 12.07
N LEU A 158 3.64 3.35 12.36
CA LEU A 158 3.79 1.98 12.85
C LEU A 158 4.52 1.09 11.84
N LEU A 159 4.19 1.20 10.55
CA LEU A 159 4.86 0.44 9.50
C LEU A 159 6.37 0.74 9.47
N LEU A 160 6.77 1.99 9.65
CA LEU A 160 8.18 2.39 9.72
C LEU A 160 8.95 1.62 10.81
N TRP A 161 8.30 1.32 11.94
CA TRP A 161 8.91 0.53 13.03
C TRP A 161 8.83 -0.99 12.79
N VAL A 162 7.76 -1.48 12.17
CA VAL A 162 7.54 -2.91 11.91
C VAL A 162 8.46 -3.42 10.80
N LEU A 163 8.68 -2.61 9.76
CA LEU A 163 9.30 -3.03 8.51
C LEU A 163 10.76 -3.53 8.67
N PRO A 164 11.66 -2.87 9.43
CA PRO A 164 13.04 -3.33 9.59
C PRO A 164 13.10 -4.67 10.31
N GLY A 165 12.33 -4.85 11.39
CA GLY A 165 12.32 -6.09 12.17
C GLY A 165 11.67 -7.28 11.45
N ALA A 166 10.92 -7.04 10.37
CA ALA A 166 10.27 -8.10 9.60
C ALA A 166 11.11 -8.59 8.42
N THR A 167 12.09 -7.81 7.97
CA THR A 167 12.89 -8.09 6.75
C THR A 167 14.37 -8.36 7.05
N ALA A 168 14.80 -8.26 8.31
CA ALA A 168 16.20 -8.47 8.73
C ALA A 168 16.59 -9.95 8.99
N GLY A 169 15.93 -10.90 8.34
CA GLY A 169 16.23 -12.33 8.41
C GLY A 169 17.30 -12.75 7.43
#